data_AF-A0A1W6MW41-F1
#
_entry.id   AF-A0A1W6MW41-F1
#
_cell.length_a   1.000
_cell.length_b   1.000
_cell.length_c   1.000
_cell.angle_alpha   90.00
_cell.angle_beta   90.00
_cell.angle_gamma   90.00
#
_symmetry.space_group_name_H-M   'P 1'
#
loop_
_entity.id
_entity.type
_entity.pdbx_description
1 polymer ?
#
loop_
_entity_poly.entity_id
_entity_poly.type
_entity_poly.pdbx_seq_one_letter_code
_entity_poly.pdbx_strand_id
1 'polypeptide(L)'
;MTTRPAPEASDAEIFHVKALIGECTLARGRGGEVLVEAPIATGARVSWRLRSPIVKRWIAGKLHARGLPPIGDAALDEIFDLLERAALDGAISISARRS
;
A
#
# COMPACT_ATOMS: atom_id res chain seq x y z
N MET A 1 23.77 -23.99 5.11
CA MET A 1 22.38 -23.53 4.86
C MET A 1 22.43 -22.03 4.62
N THR A 2 22.54 -21.60 3.37
CA THR A 2 22.54 -20.17 3.00
C THR A 2 21.13 -19.78 2.61
N THR A 3 20.34 -19.30 3.56
CA THR A 3 19.12 -18.54 3.23
C THR A 3 19.60 -17.23 2.61
N ARG A 4 19.56 -17.16 1.27
CA ARG A 4 19.72 -15.89 0.55
C ARG A 4 18.66 -14.94 1.15
N PRO A 5 19.04 -13.77 1.67
CA PRO A 5 18.05 -12.82 2.19
C PRO A 5 17.02 -12.57 1.09
N ALA A 6 15.74 -12.58 1.46
CA ALA A 6 14.71 -12.09 0.56
C ALA A 6 15.14 -10.68 0.12
N PRO A 7 15.07 -10.35 -1.18
CA PRO A 7 15.47 -9.03 -1.64
C PRO A 7 14.64 -7.99 -0.87
N GLU A 8 15.35 -7.10 -0.16
CA GLU A 8 14.76 -5.97 0.56
C GLU A 8 14.13 -5.01 -0.44
N ALA A 9 13.00 -4.41 -0.07
CA ALA A 9 12.39 -3.36 -0.87
C ALA A 9 13.39 -2.20 -1.06
N SER A 10 13.72 -1.88 -2.30
CA SER A 10 14.62 -0.77 -2.60
C SER A 10 13.95 0.58 -2.34
N ASP A 11 14.76 1.62 -2.09
CA ASP A 11 14.27 2.98 -1.85
C ASP A 11 13.37 3.50 -2.99
N ALA A 12 13.69 3.14 -4.24
CA ALA A 12 12.88 3.50 -5.40
C ALA A 12 11.49 2.84 -5.34
N GLU A 13 11.42 1.56 -5.00
CA GLU A 13 10.17 0.82 -4.85
C GLU A 13 9.31 1.40 -3.71
N ILE A 14 9.94 1.67 -2.56
CA ILE A 14 9.30 2.32 -1.41
C ILE A 14 8.73 3.68 -1.82
N PHE A 15 9.53 4.51 -2.51
CA PHE A 15 9.13 5.83 -2.97
C PHE A 15 7.92 5.75 -3.91
N HIS A 16 7.95 4.87 -4.91
CA HIS A 16 6.86 4.74 -5.89
C HIS A 16 5.56 4.25 -5.25
N VAL A 17 5.61 3.26 -4.37
CA VAL A 17 4.41 2.77 -3.67
C VAL A 17 3.87 3.83 -2.71
N LYS A 18 4.73 4.53 -1.97
CA LYS A 18 4.31 5.67 -1.13
C LYS A 18 3.61 6.75 -1.94
N ALA A 19 4.15 7.11 -3.10
CA ALA A 19 3.52 8.08 -3.99
C ALA A 19 2.13 7.61 -4.46
N LEU A 20 1.98 6.34 -4.82
CA LEU A 20 0.69 5.76 -5.21
C LEU A 20 -0.32 5.74 -4.07
N ILE A 21 0.10 5.33 -2.88
CA ILE A 21 -0.77 5.29 -1.70
C ILE A 21 -1.11 6.70 -1.21
N GLY A 22 -0.22 7.68 -1.42
CA GLY A 22 -0.49 9.09 -1.13
C GLY A 22 -1.61 9.72 -1.97
N GLU A 23 -2.00 9.10 -3.09
CA GLU A 23 -3.18 9.48 -3.87
C GLU A 23 -4.48 8.90 -3.30
N CYS A 24 -4.39 8.01 -2.32
CA CYS A 24 -5.50 7.38 -1.62
C CYS A 24 -5.67 8.00 -0.23
N THR A 25 -6.83 7.76 0.39
CA THR A 25 -7.00 8.06 1.81
C THR A 25 -6.78 6.78 2.60
N LEU A 26 -5.89 6.83 3.59
CA LEU A 26 -5.75 5.75 4.56
C LEU A 26 -6.79 5.92 5.66
N ALA A 27 -7.47 4.83 6.00
CA ALA A 27 -8.43 4.77 7.09
C ALA A 27 -8.10 3.62 8.06
N ARG A 28 -8.41 3.78 9.35
CA ARG A 28 -8.26 2.71 10.34
C ARG A 28 -9.56 1.92 10.40
N GLY A 29 -9.50 0.63 10.11
CA GLY A 29 -10.61 -0.30 10.20
C GLY A 29 -10.83 -0.87 11.60
N ARG A 30 -11.89 -1.67 11.75
CA ARG A 30 -12.27 -2.28 13.03
C ARG A 30 -11.31 -3.43 13.33
N GLY A 31 -10.57 -3.34 14.44
CA GLY A 31 -9.53 -4.30 14.81
C GLY A 31 -8.10 -3.83 14.52
N GLY A 32 -7.91 -2.57 14.12
CA GLY A 32 -6.58 -1.98 13.92
C GLY A 32 -6.01 -2.15 12.53
N GLU A 33 -6.75 -2.76 11.61
CA GLU A 33 -6.36 -2.91 10.20
C GLU A 33 -6.27 -1.56 9.48
N VAL A 34 -5.31 -1.41 8.57
CA VAL A 34 -5.20 -0.24 7.69
C VAL A 34 -5.99 -0.50 6.41
N LEU A 35 -6.89 0.41 6.09
CA LEU A 35 -7.70 0.42 4.89
C LEU A 35 -7.17 1.49 3.92
N VAL A 36 -7.15 1.17 2.64
CA VAL A 36 -6.85 2.08 1.54
C VAL A 36 -8.17 2.41 0.85
N GLU A 37 -8.54 3.68 0.86
CA GLU A 37 -9.64 4.20 0.07
C GLU A 37 -9.12 4.83 -1.22
N ALA A 38 -9.42 4.20 -2.35
CA ALA A 38 -9.07 4.72 -3.66
C ALA A 38 -10.32 5.26 -4.37
N PRO A 39 -10.21 6.38 -5.10
CA PRO A 39 -11.26 6.79 -6.03
C PRO A 39 -11.32 5.82 -7.22
N ILE A 40 -12.53 5.43 -7.63
CA ILE A 40 -12.75 4.71 -8.89
C ILE A 40 -13.38 5.64 -9.93
N ALA A 41 -13.26 5.25 -11.21
CA ALA A 41 -13.67 6.08 -12.36
C ALA A 41 -15.14 6.53 -12.33
N THR A 42 -16.00 5.83 -11.59
CA THR A 42 -17.41 6.18 -11.42
C THR A 42 -17.65 7.29 -10.39
N GLY A 43 -16.60 7.89 -9.82
CA GLY A 43 -16.69 8.88 -8.75
C GLY A 43 -16.99 8.29 -7.37
N ALA A 44 -17.27 6.99 -7.28
CA ALA A 44 -17.37 6.27 -6.03
C ALA A 44 -16.00 6.08 -5.37
N ARG A 45 -16.00 5.91 -4.05
CA ARG A 45 -14.81 5.53 -3.27
C ARG A 45 -14.96 4.07 -2.86
N VAL A 46 -13.92 3.31 -3.08
CA VAL A 46 -13.84 1.89 -2.69
C VAL A 46 -12.77 1.74 -1.64
N SER A 47 -13.08 0.96 -0.60
CA SER A 47 -12.19 0.72 0.53
C SER A 47 -11.78 -0.73 0.51
N TRP A 48 -10.47 -0.98 0.54
CA TRP A 48 -9.90 -2.31 0.66
C TRP A 48 -8.90 -2.34 1.81
N ARG A 49 -8.67 -3.51 2.39
CA ARG A 49 -7.54 -3.72 3.31
C ARG A 49 -6.22 -3.49 2.56
N LEU A 50 -5.26 -2.83 3.18
CA LEU A 50 -3.93 -2.57 2.59
C LEU A 50 -3.29 -3.86 2.06
N ARG A 51 -3.36 -4.95 2.83
CA ARG A 51 -2.80 -6.27 2.46
C ARG A 51 -3.68 -7.10 1.51
N SER A 52 -4.78 -6.54 1.01
CA SER A 52 -5.66 -7.26 0.09
C SER A 52 -4.96 -7.51 -1.26
N PRO A 53 -5.17 -8.69 -1.89
CA PRO A 53 -4.73 -8.93 -3.27
C PRO A 53 -5.23 -7.89 -4.28
N ILE A 54 -6.35 -7.21 -3.97
CA ILE A 54 -6.88 -6.14 -4.80
C ILE A 54 -5.94 -4.93 -4.81
N VAL A 55 -5.39 -4.54 -3.66
CA VAL A 55 -4.46 -3.41 -3.55
C VAL A 55 -3.15 -3.75 -4.27
N LYS A 56 -2.64 -4.98 -4.11
CA LYS A 56 -1.45 -5.45 -4.84
C LYS A 56 -1.63 -5.30 -6.37
N ARG A 57 -2.73 -5.80 -6.91
CA ARG A 57 -3.05 -5.68 -8.35
C ARG A 57 -3.23 -4.22 -8.78
N TRP A 58 -3.86 -3.40 -7.96
CA TRP A 58 -4.04 -1.98 -8.25
C TRP A 58 -2.70 -1.24 -8.34
N ILE A 59 -1.79 -1.47 -7.39
CA ILE A 59 -0.43 -0.91 -7.41
C ILE A 59 0.31 -1.37 -8.67
N ALA A 60 0.30 -2.68 -8.96
CA ALA A 60 0.93 -3.22 -10.16
C ALA A 60 0.39 -2.57 -11.43
N GLY A 61 -0.93 -2.41 -11.54
CA GLY A 61 -1.57 -1.72 -12.66
C GLY A 61 -1.17 -0.24 -12.77
N LYS A 62 -1.04 0.47 -11.64
CA LYS A 62 -0.61 1.86 -11.61
C LYS A 62 0.85 2.04 -11.97
N LEU A 63 1.74 1.15 -11.51
CA LEU A 63 3.15 1.14 -11.89
C LEU A 63 3.29 0.93 -13.40
N HIS A 64 2.58 -0.07 -13.94
CA HIS A 64 2.57 -0.35 -15.38
C HIS A 64 2.08 0.85 -16.20
N ALA A 65 0.98 1.49 -15.79
CA ALA A 65 0.45 2.67 -16.46
C ALA A 65 1.40 3.89 -16.42
N ARG A 66 2.35 3.92 -15.46
CA ARG A 66 3.39 4.96 -15.33
C ARG A 66 4.70 4.59 -16.02
N GLY A 67 4.80 3.41 -16.63
CA GLY A 67 6.05 2.89 -17.19
C GLY A 67 7.10 2.54 -16.14
N LEU A 68 6.69 2.30 -14.89
CA LEU A 68 7.58 1.94 -13.80
C LEU A 68 7.83 0.42 -13.75
N PRO A 69 9.00 -0.01 -13.24
CA PRO A 69 9.30 -1.43 -13.11
C PRO A 69 8.31 -2.12 -12.15
N PRO A 70 8.01 -3.41 -12.39
CA PRO A 70 7.19 -4.19 -11.45
C PRO A 70 7.94 -4.39 -10.14
N ILE A 71 7.19 -4.39 -9.03
CA ILE A 71 7.70 -4.66 -7.69
C ILE A 71 7.40 -6.12 -7.35
N GLY A 72 8.38 -6.85 -6.82
CA GLY A 72 8.19 -8.23 -6.40
C GLY A 72 7.24 -8.34 -5.20
N ASP A 73 6.50 -9.45 -5.08
CA ASP A 73 5.53 -9.64 -4.00
C ASP A 73 6.16 -9.52 -2.60
N ALA A 74 7.39 -10.02 -2.41
CA ALA A 74 8.11 -9.92 -1.13
C ALA A 74 8.45 -8.47 -0.77
N ALA A 75 8.97 -7.69 -1.71
CA ALA A 75 9.24 -6.27 -1.52
C ALA A 75 7.95 -5.49 -1.26
N LEU A 76 6.86 -5.84 -1.96
CA LEU A 76 5.56 -5.21 -1.75
C LEU A 76 4.98 -5.50 -0.36
N ASP A 77 5.14 -6.73 0.14
CA ASP A 77 4.72 -7.09 1.50
C ASP A 77 5.53 -6.35 2.57
N GLU A 78 6.84 -6.20 2.37
CA GLU A 78 7.69 -5.39 3.25
C GLU A 78 7.28 -3.92 3.25
N ILE A 79 7.03 -3.33 2.08
CA ILE A 79 6.53 -1.96 1.95
C ILE A 79 5.19 -1.80 2.68
N PHE A 80 4.30 -2.78 2.60
CA PHE A 80 3.04 -2.77 3.34
C PHE A 80 3.25 -2.83 4.84
N ASP A 81 4.19 -3.63 5.34
CA ASP A 81 4.54 -3.65 6.77
C ASP A 81 5.07 -2.29 7.23
N LEU A 82 5.92 -1.63 6.44
CA LEU A 82 6.43 -0.29 6.73
C LEU A 82 5.31 0.76 6.75
N LEU A 83 4.39 0.71 5.77
CA LEU A 83 3.24 1.62 5.69
C LEU A 83 2.27 1.40 6.85
N GLU A 84 1.99 0.15 7.20
CA GLU A 84 1.09 -0.20 8.29
C GLU A 84 1.64 0.28 9.63
N ARG A 85 2.93 0.05 9.91
CA ARG A 85 3.60 0.58 11.10
C ARG A 85 3.57 2.11 11.14
N ALA A 86 4.01 2.76 10.07
CA ALA A 86 4.01 4.23 10.01
C ALA A 86 2.61 4.84 10.21
N ALA A 87 1.58 4.18 9.70
CA ALA A 87 0.21 4.61 9.88
C ALA A 87 -0.27 4.40 11.33
N LEU A 88 0.05 3.25 11.95
CA LEU A 88 -0.29 2.95 13.34
C LEU A 88 0.47 3.82 14.36
N ASP A 89 1.73 4.14 14.07
CA ASP A 89 2.60 5.00 14.87
C ASP A 89 2.22 6.49 14.75
N GLY A 90 1.28 6.83 13.85
CA GLY A 90 0.84 8.21 13.61
C GLY A 90 1.78 9.05 12.75
N ALA A 91 2.80 8.43 12.13
CA ALA A 91 3.69 9.10 11.19
C ALA A 91 3.01 9.38 9.83
N ILE A 92 1.97 8.62 9.49
CA ILE A 92 1.07 8.89 8.37
C ILE A 92 -0.32 9.19 8.93
N SER A 93 -0.89 10.33 8.54
CA SER A 93 -2.23 10.71 8.98
C SER A 93 -3.28 9.74 8.42
N ILE A 94 -3.93 8.99 9.31
CA ILE A 94 -5.07 8.11 8.98
C ILE A 94 -6.38 8.80 9.38
N SER A 95 -7.38 8.79 8.50
CA SER A 95 -8.74 9.21 8.87
C SER A 95 -9.48 8.09 9.62
N ALA A 96 -10.10 8.38 10.75
CA ALA A 96 -10.94 7.40 11.45
C ALA A 96 -12.27 7.23 10.70
N ARG A 97 -12.58 6.03 10.21
CA ARG A 97 -13.91 5.72 9.68
C ARG A 97 -14.88 5.58 10.85
N ARG A 98 -15.79 6.54 11.01
CA ARG A 98 -17.00 6.34 11.82
C ARG A 98 -17.99 5.57 10.93
N SER A 99 -17.99 4.24 11.01
CA SER A 99 -19.09 3.40 10.49
C SER A 99 -20.04 3.06 11.61
#